data_AF-A0A6I5VJP4-F1
#
_entry.id   AF-A0A6I5VJP4-F1
#
_cell.length_a   1.000
_cell.length_b   1.000
_cell.length_c   1.000
_cell.angle_alpha   90.00
_cell.angle_beta   90.00
_cell.angle_gamma   90.00
#
_symmetry.space_group_name_H-M   'P 1'
#
loop_
_entity.id
_entity.type
_entity.pdbx_description
1 polymer ?
#
loop_
_entity_poly.entity_id
_entity_poly.type
_entity_poly.pdbx_seq_one_letter_code
_entity_poly.pdbx_strand_id
1 'polypeptide(L)'
;MGAERDRLADVARAAVEAGDWTRARRAFESLVERDATAEALLGLGDTLWWLGETANAIRNLERAYRLELRRRRIRKVPVQGQQDSVTPCSATHCPVVMPTS
;
A
#
# COMPACT_ATOMS: atom_id res chain seq x y z
N MET A 1 0.34 -23.50 -14.54
CA MET A 1 1.25 -22.44 -14.05
C MET A 1 0.98 -21.97 -12.61
N GLY A 2 -0.05 -22.49 -11.91
CA GLY A 2 -0.31 -22.15 -10.49
C GLY A 2 0.51 -22.94 -9.47
N ALA A 3 0.68 -24.26 -9.66
CA ALA A 3 1.31 -25.15 -8.68
C ALA A 3 2.74 -24.74 -8.24
N GLU A 4 3.54 -24.23 -9.18
CA GLU A 4 4.89 -23.75 -8.89
C GLU A 4 4.89 -22.40 -8.15
N ARG A 5 3.92 -21.54 -8.42
CA ARG A 5 3.71 -20.30 -7.66
C ARG A 5 3.25 -20.61 -6.25
N ASP A 6 2.34 -21.55 -6.09
CA ASP A 6 1.83 -21.95 -4.78
C ASP A 6 2.96 -22.57 -3.96
N ARG A 7 3.80 -23.43 -4.58
CA ARG A 7 5.03 -23.96 -3.96
C ARG A 7 5.99 -22.86 -3.51
N LEU A 8 6.22 -21.84 -4.34
CA LEU A 8 7.06 -20.70 -3.95
C LEU A 8 6.47 -19.93 -2.77
N ALA A 9 5.14 -19.74 -2.74
CA ALA A 9 4.46 -19.07 -1.64
C ALA A 9 4.60 -19.86 -0.33
N ASP A 10 4.47 -21.19 -0.39
CA ASP A 10 4.69 -22.07 0.77
C ASP A 10 6.14 -21.99 1.27
N VAL A 11 7.12 -21.99 0.36
CA VAL A 11 8.54 -21.83 0.73
C VAL A 11 8.81 -20.46 1.35
N ALA A 12 8.23 -19.39 0.80
CA ALA A 12 8.42 -18.05 1.32
C ALA A 12 7.83 -17.92 2.73
N ARG A 13 6.63 -18.46 2.96
CA ARG A 13 5.97 -18.48 4.27
C ARG A 13 6.77 -19.27 5.30
N ALA A 14 7.19 -20.48 4.96
CA ALA A 14 8.00 -21.31 5.84
C ALA A 14 9.35 -20.64 6.19
N ALA A 15 9.97 -19.94 5.23
CA ALA A 15 11.21 -19.21 5.48
C ALA A 15 11.00 -17.99 6.40
N VAL A 16 9.90 -17.25 6.25
CA VAL A 16 9.52 -16.16 7.17
C VAL A 16 9.27 -16.69 8.58
N GLU A 17 8.54 -17.79 8.72
CA GLU A 17 8.28 -18.43 10.02
C GLU A 17 9.58 -18.93 10.69
N ALA A 18 10.53 -19.41 9.89
CA ALA A 18 11.85 -19.82 10.36
C ALA A 18 12.81 -18.64 10.63
N GLY A 19 12.45 -17.41 10.27
CA GLY A 19 13.32 -16.23 10.34
C GLY A 19 14.47 -16.24 9.32
N ASP A 20 14.41 -17.10 8.31
CA ASP A 20 15.38 -17.13 7.20
C ASP A 20 15.00 -16.10 6.13
N TRP A 21 15.32 -14.84 6.43
CA TRP A 21 15.00 -13.70 5.57
C TRP A 21 15.67 -13.78 4.19
N THR A 22 16.84 -14.41 4.08
CA THR A 22 17.55 -14.55 2.80
C THR A 22 16.83 -15.52 1.88
N ARG A 23 16.38 -16.66 2.41
CA ARG A 23 15.59 -17.64 1.66
C ARG A 23 14.21 -17.11 1.32
N ALA A 24 13.55 -16.42 2.26
CA ALA A 24 12.27 -15.77 2.03
C ALA A 24 12.37 -14.76 0.88
N ARG A 25 13.42 -13.92 0.88
CA ARG A 25 13.66 -12.94 -0.17
C ARG A 25 13.72 -13.60 -1.55
N ARG A 26 14.52 -14.65 -1.72
CA ARG A 26 14.67 -15.35 -3.01
C ARG A 26 13.35 -15.94 -3.51
N ALA A 27 12.55 -16.50 -2.59
CA ALA A 27 11.25 -17.05 -2.92
C ALA A 27 10.27 -15.96 -3.36
N PHE A 28 10.23 -14.83 -2.67
CA PHE A 28 9.41 -13.68 -3.04
C PHE A 28 9.87 -12.98 -4.32
N GLU A 29 11.17 -12.85 -4.57
CA GLU A 29 11.70 -12.34 -5.84
C GLU A 29 11.23 -13.23 -7.00
N SER A 30 11.30 -14.55 -6.84
CA SER A 30 10.83 -15.51 -7.84
C SER A 30 9.30 -15.43 -8.04
N LEU A 31 8.52 -15.13 -6.99
CA LEU A 31 7.09 -14.88 -7.10
C LEU A 31 6.80 -13.61 -7.90
N VAL A 32 7.50 -12.51 -7.59
CA VAL A 32 7.32 -11.21 -8.25
C VAL A 32 7.74 -11.24 -9.71
N GLU A 33 8.80 -11.97 -10.06
CA GLU A 33 9.23 -12.17 -11.45
C GLU A 33 8.18 -12.90 -12.29
N ARG A 34 7.48 -13.86 -11.68
CA ARG A 34 6.44 -14.64 -12.34
C ARG A 34 5.12 -13.87 -12.45
N ASP A 35 4.69 -13.28 -11.35
CA ASP A 35 3.49 -12.47 -11.27
C ASP A 35 3.63 -11.45 -10.13
N ALA A 36 3.80 -10.18 -10.50
CA ALA A 36 3.97 -9.08 -9.57
C ALA A 36 2.62 -8.70 -8.92
N THR A 37 2.08 -9.61 -8.11
CA THR A 37 0.88 -9.38 -7.32
C THR A 37 1.17 -8.45 -6.14
N ALA A 38 0.12 -7.79 -5.63
CA ALA A 38 0.27 -6.95 -4.44
C ALA A 38 0.77 -7.74 -3.24
N GLU A 39 0.28 -8.97 -3.04
CA GLU A 39 0.69 -9.85 -1.94
C GLU A 39 2.17 -10.24 -2.02
N ALA A 40 2.67 -10.63 -3.20
CA ALA A 40 4.07 -10.98 -3.39
C ALA A 40 5.01 -9.79 -3.15
N LEU A 41 4.61 -8.59 -3.60
CA LEU A 41 5.36 -7.36 -3.38
C LEU A 41 5.35 -6.91 -1.91
N LEU A 42 4.25 -7.12 -1.19
CA LEU A 42 4.19 -6.87 0.26
C LEU A 42 5.14 -7.80 1.01
N GLY A 43 5.07 -9.12 0.74
CA GLY A 43 5.97 -10.09 1.36
C GLY A 43 7.45 -9.82 1.07
N LEU A 44 7.78 -9.41 -0.16
CA LEU A 44 9.14 -8.97 -0.50
C LEU A 44 9.55 -7.70 0.26
N GLY A 45 8.66 -6.73 0.37
CA GLY A 45 8.89 -5.49 1.11
C GLY A 45 9.20 -5.73 2.58
N ASP A 46 8.39 -6.54 3.26
CA ASP A 46 8.57 -6.90 4.66
C ASP A 46 9.89 -7.66 4.88
N THR A 47 10.21 -8.59 3.98
CA THR A 47 11.46 -9.36 4.06
C THR A 47 12.68 -8.45 3.88
N LEU A 48 12.64 -7.51 2.93
CA LEU A 48 13.72 -6.54 2.70
C LEU A 48 13.88 -5.58 3.88
N TRP A 49 12.80 -5.25 4.58
CA TRP A 49 12.86 -4.44 5.80
C TRP A 49 13.65 -5.17 6.90
N TRP A 50 13.35 -6.45 7.14
CA TRP A 50 14.10 -7.28 8.10
C TRP A 50 15.57 -7.47 7.73
N LEU A 51 15.90 -7.45 6.45
CA LEU A 51 17.28 -7.49 5.94
C LEU A 51 18.01 -6.14 6.01
N GLY A 52 17.33 -5.05 6.40
CA GLY A 52 17.90 -3.71 6.45
C GLY A 52 17.97 -2.99 5.09
N GLU A 53 17.40 -3.57 4.03
CA GLU A 53 17.32 -2.95 2.70
C GLU A 53 16.13 -2.00 2.58
N THR A 54 16.08 -1.01 3.47
CA THR A 54 14.94 -0.11 3.65
C THR A 54 14.48 0.58 2.36
N ALA A 55 15.43 1.08 1.54
CA ALA A 55 15.08 1.73 0.28
C ALA A 55 14.40 0.76 -0.71
N ASN A 56 14.82 -0.51 -0.73
CA ASN A 56 14.24 -1.53 -1.59
C ASN A 56 12.87 -1.99 -1.05
N ALA A 57 12.73 -2.07 0.27
CA ALA A 57 11.47 -2.36 0.94
C ALA A 57 10.39 -1.33 0.57
N ILE A 58 10.69 -0.03 0.74
CA ILE A 58 9.74 1.06 0.44
C ILE A 58 9.29 1.02 -1.02
N ARG A 59 10.22 0.84 -1.98
CA ARG A 59 9.86 0.76 -3.40
C ARG A 59 8.90 -0.40 -3.71
N ASN A 60 9.06 -1.55 -3.05
CA ASN A 60 8.16 -2.68 -3.23
C ASN A 60 6.79 -2.44 -2.59
N LEU A 61 6.75 -1.88 -1.38
CA LEU A 61 5.51 -1.52 -0.69
C LEU A 61 4.69 -0.47 -1.47
N GLU A 62 5.35 0.55 -2.04
CA GLU A 62 4.68 1.52 -2.91
C GLU A 62 4.05 0.88 -4.15
N ARG A 63 4.76 -0.07 -4.78
CA ARG A 63 4.24 -0.79 -5.95
C ARG A 63 3.03 -1.64 -5.56
N ALA A 64 3.09 -2.35 -4.44
CA ALA A 64 1.95 -3.10 -3.92
C ALA A 64 0.74 -2.20 -3.67
N TYR A 65 0.96 -1.05 -3.03
CA TYR A 65 -0.09 -0.07 -2.76
C TYR A 65 -0.74 0.46 -4.04
N ARG A 66 0.05 0.79 -5.06
CA ARG A 66 -0.47 1.23 -6.38
C ARG A 66 -1.29 0.14 -7.07
N LEU A 67 -0.92 -1.13 -6.94
CA LEU A 67 -1.69 -2.24 -7.50
C LEU A 67 -3.04 -2.40 -6.81
N GLU A 68 -3.07 -2.33 -5.48
CA GLU A 68 -4.33 -2.39 -4.73
C GLU A 68 -5.23 -1.19 -5.00
N LEU A 69 -4.66 0.01 -5.14
CA LEU A 69 -5.39 1.19 -5.59
C LEU A 69 -6.02 0.99 -6.97
N ARG A 70 -5.27 0.46 -7.93
CA ARG A 70 -5.80 0.16 -9.28
C ARG A 70 -6.92 -0.87 -9.21
N ARG A 71 -6.74 -1.96 -8.45
CA ARG A 71 -7.75 -2.99 -8.22
C ARG A 71 -9.02 -2.41 -7.59
N ARG A 72 -8.88 -1.57 -6.57
CA ARG A 72 -9.99 -0.87 -5.90
C ARG A 72 -10.67 0.15 -6.81
N ARG A 73 -9.93 0.85 -7.67
CA ARG A 73 -10.48 1.83 -8.62
C ARG A 73 -11.31 1.18 -9.73
N ILE A 74 -10.94 -0.03 -10.18
CA ILE A 74 -11.73 -0.81 -11.13
C ILE A 74 -13.03 -1.31 -10.47
N ARG A 75 -12.98 -1.65 -9.18
CA ARG A 75 -14.18 -1.89 -8.36
C ARG A 75 -14.85 -0.55 -8.03
N LYS A 76 -15.54 0.07 -9.00
CA LYS A 76 -16.44 1.21 -8.76
C LYS A 76 -17.31 0.91 -7.53
N VAL A 77 -17.04 1.59 -6.42
CA VAL A 77 -18.04 1.83 -5.39
C VAL A 77 -18.88 3.00 -5.92
N PRO A 78 -20.22 2.93 -5.94
CA PRO A 78 -21.00 4.11 -6.24
C PRO A 78 -20.70 5.14 -5.13
N VAL A 79 -20.02 6.22 -5.49
CA VAL A 79 -19.98 7.41 -4.66
C VAL A 79 -21.38 8.01 -4.78
N GLN A 80 -22.26 7.67 -3.84
CA GLN A 80 -23.51 8.40 -3.67
C GLN A 80 -23.10 9.82 -3.31
N GLY A 81 -23.40 10.77 -4.21
CA GLY A 81 -23.07 12.17 -4.02
C GLY A 81 -23.74 12.72 -2.77
N GLN A 82 -22.95 12.94 -1.72
CA GLN A 82 -23.31 13.90 -0.69
C GLN A 82 -22.95 15.27 -1.25
N GLN A 83 -23.95 15.98 -1.76
CA GLN A 83 -23.84 17.42 -1.94
C GLN A 83 -23.84 17.99 -0.52
N ASP A 84 -22.66 18.16 0.06
CA ASP A 84 -22.53 19.07 1.19
C ASP A 84 -22.83 20.46 0.64
N SER A 85 -24.07 20.89 0.81
CA SER A 85 -24.48 22.26 0.62
C SER A 85 -23.67 23.11 1.61
N VAL A 86 -22.48 23.52 1.20
CA VAL A 86 -21.75 24.58 1.87
C VAL A 86 -22.56 25.83 1.62
N THR A 87 -23.46 26.16 2.55
CA THR A 87 -24.01 27.51 2.65
C THR A 87 -22.79 28.44 2.74
N PRO A 88 -22.54 29.35 1.79
CA PRO A 88 -21.51 30.34 2.00
C PRO A 88 -21.96 31.15 3.23
N CYS A 89 -21.16 31.12 4.29
CA CYS A 89 -21.29 32.06 5.39
C CYS A 89 -21.18 33.45 4.77
N SER A 90 -22.33 34.12 4.57
CA SER A 90 -22.40 35.51 4.16
C SER A 90 -21.69 36.35 5.21
N ALA A 91 -20.43 36.69 4.92
CA ALA A 91 -19.62 37.60 5.69
C ALA A 91 -20.17 39.03 5.53
N THR A 92 -21.22 39.35 6.29
CA THR A 92 -21.71 40.72 6.47
C THR A 92 -21.96 41.01 7.95
N HIS A 93 -20.94 40.83 8.80
CA HIS A 93 -20.78 41.62 10.03
C HIS A 93 -19.41 41.37 10.66
N CYS A 94 -18.39 42.13 10.24
CA CYS A 94 -17.19 42.35 11.02
C CYS A 94 -17.31 43.74 11.67
N PRO A 95 -17.77 43.88 12.93
CA PRO A 95 -17.58 45.14 13.64
C PRO A 95 -16.11 45.24 14.05
N VAL A 96 -15.36 46.04 13.32
CA VAL A 96 -14.04 46.55 13.74
C VAL A 96 -14.27 47.47 14.94
N VAL A 97 -13.89 47.03 16.14
CA VAL A 97 -13.74 47.91 17.30
C VAL A 97 -12.24 48.17 17.48
N MET A 98 -11.83 49.39 17.18
CA MET A 98 -10.46 49.90 17.41
C MET A 98 -10.26 50.19 18.91
N PRO A 99 -9.07 49.97 19.47
CA PRO A 99 -8.68 50.53 20.76
C PRO A 99 -8.12 51.96 20.57
N THR A 100 -8.72 52.96 21.22
CA THR A 100 -8.12 54.28 21.42
C THR A 100 -7.44 54.34 22.78
N SER A 101 -6.21 54.88 22.80
CA SER A 101 -5.43 55.26 23.99
C SER A 101 -6.19 56.16 24.97
#